data_AF-A0A7V3PMF2-F1
#
_entry.id   AF-A0A7V3PMF2-F1
#
_cell.length_a   1.000
_cell.length_b   1.000
_cell.length_c   1.000
_cell.angle_alpha   90.00
_cell.angle_beta   90.00
_cell.angle_gamma   90.00
#
_symmetry.space_group_name_H-M   'P 1'
#
loop_
_entity.id
_entity.type
_entity.pdbx_description
1 polymer ?
#
loop_
_entity_poly.entity_id
_entity_poly.type
_entity_poly.pdbx_seq_one_letter_code
_entity_poly.pdbx_strand_id
1 'polypeptide(L)'
;MKRRKKLDEATINSNDFLIPYGVKKSILALFLLTFGLIIAFSIFSYSRSDYTYIQNLKFTDFFSLIDRNSDISQSAARIKNWMGLIGAILANFFINDLFGYFSFAFVIILFYWGILILMGINNFRQSTFYSIVLVSIAILFSSMIGILANSIDFVSQNKELYGSVGALLGS
;
A
#
# COMPACT_ATOMS: atom_id res chain seq x y z
N MET A 1 58.94 14.03 34.44
CA MET A 1 57.47 14.10 34.66
C MET A 1 56.76 14.22 33.32
N LYS A 2 56.11 13.14 32.84
CA LYS A 2 55.37 13.11 31.56
C LYS A 2 53.99 13.73 31.77
N ARG A 3 53.72 14.90 31.17
CA ARG A 3 52.39 15.54 31.18
C ARG A 3 51.37 14.56 30.57
N ARG A 4 50.42 14.08 31.39
CA ARG A 4 49.26 13.34 30.90
C ARG A 4 48.40 14.30 30.08
N LYS A 5 48.22 14.01 28.78
CA LYS A 5 47.23 14.69 27.95
C LYS A 5 45.85 14.46 28.58
N LYS A 6 45.15 15.52 28.95
CA LYS A 6 43.71 15.47 29.23
C LYS A 6 43.04 14.91 27.98
N LEU A 7 42.28 13.82 28.13
CA LEU A 7 41.31 13.40 27.15
C LEU A 7 40.21 14.46 27.19
N ASP A 8 40.12 15.26 26.14
CA ASP A 8 39.01 16.18 25.96
C ASP A 8 37.74 15.35 25.83
N GLU A 9 36.78 15.54 26.73
CA GLU A 9 35.43 15.02 26.58
C GLU A 9 34.89 15.51 25.25
N ALA A 10 34.65 14.58 24.33
CA ALA A 10 34.01 14.87 23.06
C ALA A 10 32.67 15.53 23.36
N THR A 11 32.59 16.84 23.13
CA THR A 11 31.34 17.59 23.11
C THR A 11 30.48 16.97 22.02
N ILE A 12 29.56 16.08 22.40
CA ILE A 12 28.60 15.46 21.49
C ILE A 12 27.78 16.62 20.90
N ASN A 13 28.08 16.98 19.67
CA ASN A 13 27.42 18.06 18.98
C ASN A 13 26.01 17.58 18.65
N SER A 14 24.97 18.29 19.08
CA SER A 14 23.57 17.92 18.78
C SER A 14 23.30 17.80 17.27
N ASN A 15 24.17 18.40 16.46
CA ASN A 15 24.14 18.29 15.00
C ASN A 15 24.59 16.94 14.46
N ASP A 16 25.35 16.14 15.21
CA ASP A 16 25.78 14.78 14.81
C ASP A 16 24.59 13.78 14.81
N PHE A 17 23.50 14.09 15.51
CA PHE A 17 22.26 13.30 15.51
C PHE A 17 21.22 13.77 14.48
N LEU A 18 21.48 14.88 13.76
CA LEU A 18 20.55 15.36 12.73
C LEU A 18 20.77 14.59 11.44
N ILE A 19 19.88 13.64 11.15
CA ILE A 19 19.85 12.92 9.87
C ILE A 19 19.86 13.94 8.72
N PRO A 20 20.84 13.88 7.79
CA PRO A 20 20.91 14.83 6.68
C PRO A 20 19.64 14.81 5.83
N TYR A 21 19.25 15.98 5.31
CA TYR A 21 18.02 16.11 4.51
C TYR A 21 18.00 15.19 3.27
N GLY A 22 19.15 14.98 2.63
CA GLY A 22 19.28 14.02 1.52
C GLY A 22 18.94 12.59 1.94
N VAL A 23 19.41 12.15 3.12
CA VAL A 23 19.13 10.81 3.66
C VAL A 23 17.64 10.66 3.97
N LYS A 24 16.98 11.71 4.48
CA LYS A 24 15.53 11.70 4.72
C LYS A 24 14.73 11.46 3.43
N LYS A 25 15.12 12.10 2.32
CA LYS A 25 14.51 11.88 1.01
C LYS A 25 14.71 10.44 0.52
N SER A 26 15.91 9.91 0.67
CA SER A 26 16.22 8.52 0.29
C SER A 26 15.40 7.51 1.09
N ILE A 27 15.24 7.72 2.40
CA ILE A 27 14.39 6.86 3.26
C ILE A 27 12.93 6.92 2.79
N LEU A 28 12.40 8.12 2.51
CA LEU A 28 11.03 8.28 2.01
C LEU A 28 10.83 7.56 0.67
N ALA A 29 11.78 7.70 -0.25
CA ALA A 29 11.71 7.07 -1.55
C ALA A 29 11.75 5.53 -1.44
N LEU A 30 12.68 5.01 -0.64
CA LEU A 30 12.78 3.57 -0.38
C LEU A 30 11.48 3.04 0.26
N PHE A 31 10.94 3.76 1.24
CA PHE A 31 9.66 3.41 1.86
C PHE A 31 8.53 3.32 0.84
N LEU A 32 8.39 4.31 -0.07
CA LEU A 32 7.36 4.29 -1.10
C LEU A 32 7.51 3.12 -2.07
N LEU A 33 8.75 2.81 -2.49
CA LEU A 33 9.02 1.67 -3.37
C LEU A 33 8.71 0.33 -2.68
N THR A 34 9.18 0.14 -1.44
CA THR A 34 8.90 -1.07 -0.68
C THR A 34 7.42 -1.22 -0.37
N PHE A 35 6.74 -0.14 0.00
CA PHE A 35 5.30 -0.16 0.24
C PHE A 35 4.51 -0.45 -1.04
N GLY A 36 4.93 0.13 -2.17
CA GLY A 36 4.40 -0.18 -3.50
C GLY A 36 4.56 -1.65 -3.85
N LEU A 37 5.73 -2.26 -3.59
CA LEU A 37 5.97 -3.70 -3.77
C LEU A 37 5.04 -4.56 -2.91
N ILE A 38 4.88 -4.21 -1.64
CA ILE A 38 3.98 -4.94 -0.72
C ILE A 38 2.56 -4.93 -1.27
N ILE A 39 2.05 -3.77 -1.69
CA ILE A 39 0.71 -3.66 -2.28
C ILE A 39 0.62 -4.42 -3.60
N ALA A 40 1.63 -4.32 -4.46
CA ALA A 40 1.67 -5.04 -5.73
C ALA A 40 1.55 -6.56 -5.53
N PHE A 41 2.38 -7.13 -4.65
CA PHE A 41 2.31 -8.57 -4.34
C PHE A 41 0.99 -8.95 -3.67
N SER A 42 0.46 -8.09 -2.80
CA SER A 42 -0.84 -8.31 -2.17
C SER A 42 -1.94 -8.41 -3.24
N ILE A 43 -2.01 -7.46 -4.17
CA ILE A 43 -2.99 -7.45 -5.27
C ILE A 43 -2.78 -8.64 -6.20
N PHE A 44 -1.54 -8.94 -6.62
CA PHE A 44 -1.27 -10.05 -7.55
C PHE A 44 -1.56 -11.43 -6.96
N SER A 45 -1.36 -11.59 -5.65
CA SER A 45 -1.67 -12.84 -4.93
C SER A 45 -3.06 -12.83 -4.28
N TYR A 46 -3.93 -11.91 -4.70
CA TYR A 46 -5.31 -11.86 -4.23
C TYR A 46 -6.02 -13.19 -4.50
N SER A 47 -6.79 -13.65 -3.52
CA SER A 47 -7.63 -14.82 -3.65
C SER A 47 -9.00 -14.58 -3.03
N ARG A 48 -10.07 -14.83 -3.80
CA ARG A 48 -11.46 -14.70 -3.32
C ARG A 48 -11.76 -15.58 -2.11
N SER A 49 -11.06 -16.71 -1.93
CA SER A 49 -11.23 -17.57 -0.76
C SER A 49 -10.78 -16.91 0.54
N ASP A 50 -9.84 -15.96 0.46
CA ASP A 50 -9.28 -15.31 1.65
C ASP A 50 -10.30 -14.37 2.31
N TYR A 51 -11.31 -13.90 1.55
CA TYR A 51 -12.38 -13.03 2.05
C TYR A 51 -13.09 -13.59 3.29
N THR A 52 -13.38 -14.90 3.28
CA THR A 52 -14.09 -15.57 4.39
C THR A 52 -13.35 -15.48 5.73
N TYR A 53 -12.03 -15.37 5.70
CA TYR A 53 -11.17 -15.28 6.89
C TYR A 53 -10.94 -13.84 7.36
N ILE A 54 -11.12 -12.85 6.48
CA ILE A 54 -10.79 -11.45 6.77
C ILE A 54 -12.01 -10.53 6.92
N GLN A 55 -13.20 -10.95 6.47
CA GLN A 55 -14.41 -10.12 6.47
C GLN A 55 -14.82 -9.57 7.85
N ASN A 56 -14.43 -10.24 8.93
CA ASN A 56 -14.77 -9.84 10.31
C ASN A 56 -13.61 -9.14 11.03
N LEU A 57 -12.43 -9.04 10.41
CA LEU A 57 -11.24 -8.47 11.03
C LEU A 57 -11.25 -6.96 10.87
N LYS A 58 -11.12 -6.25 11.98
CA LYS A 58 -10.89 -4.81 11.97
C LYS A 58 -9.39 -4.52 11.94
N PHE A 59 -9.00 -3.36 11.42
CA PHE A 59 -7.61 -2.91 11.48
C PHE A 59 -7.03 -2.87 12.91
N THR A 60 -7.87 -2.70 13.94
CA THR A 60 -7.47 -2.75 15.36
C THR A 60 -7.07 -4.13 15.82
N ASP A 61 -7.64 -5.17 15.22
CA ASP A 61 -7.39 -6.57 15.58
C ASP A 61 -6.04 -7.04 15.05
N PHE A 62 -5.38 -6.21 14.22
CA PHE A 62 -4.02 -6.45 13.74
C PHE A 62 -3.01 -6.67 14.87
N PHE A 63 -3.12 -5.92 15.98
CA PHE A 63 -2.19 -6.09 17.11
C PHE A 63 -2.43 -7.41 17.86
N SER A 64 -3.62 -8.01 17.75
CA SER A 64 -3.93 -9.30 18.36
C SER A 64 -3.32 -10.48 17.60
N LEU A 65 -2.80 -10.28 16.39
CA LEU A 65 -2.00 -11.27 15.64
C LEU A 65 -0.64 -11.57 16.28
N ILE A 66 -0.14 -10.66 17.11
CA ILE A 66 1.09 -10.86 17.88
C ILE A 66 0.85 -11.93 18.96
N ASP A 67 -0.40 -12.12 19.39
CA ASP A 67 -0.81 -13.18 20.29
C ASP A 67 -1.12 -14.47 19.52
N ARG A 68 -0.24 -15.47 19.68
CA ARG A 68 -0.27 -16.76 18.97
C ARG A 68 -1.49 -17.62 19.32
N ASN A 69 -2.20 -17.32 20.41
CA ASN A 69 -3.34 -18.11 20.88
C ASN A 69 -4.70 -17.55 20.43
N SER A 70 -4.72 -16.52 19.57
CA SER A 70 -5.96 -15.95 19.05
C SER A 70 -6.57 -16.78 17.92
N ASP A 71 -7.90 -16.81 17.80
CA ASP A 71 -8.63 -17.41 16.67
C ASP A 71 -8.17 -16.85 15.31
N ILE A 72 -7.63 -15.64 15.34
CA ILE A 72 -7.10 -14.92 14.18
C ILE A 72 -5.80 -15.58 13.68
N SER A 73 -4.96 -16.11 14.58
CA SER A 73 -3.75 -16.85 14.19
C SER A 73 -4.08 -18.14 13.42
N GLN A 74 -5.19 -18.80 13.74
CA GLN A 74 -5.63 -20.00 13.00
C GLN A 74 -6.17 -19.63 11.61
N SER A 75 -6.89 -18.52 11.51
CA SER A 75 -7.35 -17.97 10.23
C SER A 75 -6.19 -17.57 9.33
N ALA A 76 -5.13 -16.99 9.90
CA ALA A 76 -3.93 -16.57 9.16
C ALA A 76 -3.22 -17.74 8.45
N ALA A 77 -3.26 -18.94 9.02
CA ALA A 77 -2.63 -20.13 8.41
C ALA A 77 -3.33 -20.65 7.15
N ARG A 78 -4.57 -20.22 6.89
CA ARG A 78 -5.38 -20.68 5.73
C ARG A 78 -5.37 -19.69 4.56
N ILE A 79 -4.70 -18.55 4.72
CA ILE A 79 -4.66 -17.47 3.74
C ILE A 79 -3.70 -17.83 2.62
N LYS A 80 -4.14 -17.63 1.37
CA LYS A 80 -3.37 -17.94 0.16
C LYS A 80 -2.52 -16.77 -0.32
N ASN A 81 -2.84 -15.55 0.08
CA ASN A 81 -2.07 -14.36 -0.26
C ASN A 81 -0.59 -14.51 0.15
N TRP A 82 0.33 -14.12 -0.74
CA TRP A 82 1.77 -14.32 -0.53
C TRP A 82 2.32 -13.47 0.62
N MET A 83 1.68 -12.34 0.90
CA MET A 83 2.04 -11.46 2.02
C MET A 83 1.28 -11.84 3.31
N GLY A 84 0.65 -13.03 3.32
CA GLY A 84 -0.14 -13.54 4.43
C GLY A 84 -1.39 -12.71 4.69
N LEU A 85 -1.82 -12.65 5.95
CA LEU A 85 -3.03 -11.94 6.35
C LEU A 85 -3.03 -10.46 5.99
N ILE A 86 -1.90 -9.78 6.21
CA ILE A 86 -1.77 -8.35 5.89
C ILE A 86 -1.99 -8.11 4.41
N GLY A 87 -1.40 -8.97 3.59
CA GLY A 87 -1.60 -8.95 2.15
C GLY A 87 -3.04 -9.17 1.73
N ALA A 88 -3.71 -10.16 2.33
CA ALA A 88 -5.11 -10.43 2.04
C ALA A 88 -6.01 -9.23 2.39
N ILE A 89 -5.77 -8.58 3.54
CA ILE A 89 -6.49 -7.35 3.94
C ILE A 89 -6.23 -6.21 2.95
N LEU A 90 -4.97 -5.94 2.62
CA LEU A 90 -4.61 -4.90 1.66
C LEU A 90 -5.23 -5.16 0.29
N ALA A 91 -5.09 -6.38 -0.22
CA ALA A 91 -5.64 -6.78 -1.51
C ALA A 91 -7.16 -6.63 -1.54
N ASN A 92 -7.86 -7.09 -0.49
CA ASN A 92 -9.30 -6.94 -0.38
C ASN A 92 -9.72 -5.46 -0.32
N PHE A 93 -9.01 -4.63 0.43
CA PHE A 93 -9.26 -3.20 0.50
C PHE A 93 -9.14 -2.54 -0.88
N PHE A 94 -8.04 -2.79 -1.61
CA PHE A 94 -7.85 -2.22 -2.94
C PHE A 94 -8.82 -2.78 -3.98
N ILE A 95 -9.08 -4.09 -3.98
CA ILE A 95 -9.91 -4.73 -5.02
C ILE A 95 -11.40 -4.59 -4.71
N ASN A 96 -11.85 -4.97 -3.51
CA ASN A 96 -13.28 -5.02 -3.20
C ASN A 96 -13.83 -3.69 -2.66
N ASP A 97 -13.05 -2.92 -1.89
CA ASP A 97 -13.55 -1.70 -1.24
C ASP A 97 -13.29 -0.42 -2.06
N LEU A 98 -12.29 -0.43 -2.95
CA LEU A 98 -11.92 0.69 -3.82
C LEU A 98 -12.40 0.47 -5.27
N PHE A 99 -11.48 0.48 -6.25
CA PHE A 99 -11.74 0.55 -7.69
C PHE A 99 -11.65 -0.81 -8.40
N GLY A 100 -11.64 -1.94 -7.70
CA GLY A 100 -11.39 -3.23 -8.34
C GLY A 100 -9.91 -3.44 -8.68
N TYR A 101 -9.64 -4.25 -9.69
CA TYR A 101 -8.29 -4.41 -10.25
C TYR A 101 -7.68 -3.09 -10.77
N PHE A 102 -8.50 -2.06 -11.06
CA PHE A 102 -7.99 -0.73 -11.43
C PHE A 102 -7.26 -0.01 -10.29
N SER A 103 -7.40 -0.46 -9.04
CA SER A 103 -6.60 0.01 -7.91
C SER A 103 -5.10 -0.24 -8.07
N PHE A 104 -4.67 -1.04 -9.05
CA PHE A 104 -3.26 -1.15 -9.43
C PHE A 104 -2.65 0.21 -9.84
N ALA A 105 -3.47 1.20 -10.21
CA ALA A 105 -3.01 2.58 -10.40
C ALA A 105 -2.26 3.14 -9.17
N PHE A 106 -2.66 2.79 -7.95
CA PHE A 106 -1.96 3.23 -6.74
C PHE A 106 -0.56 2.63 -6.62
N VAL A 107 -0.38 1.38 -7.04
CA VAL A 107 0.95 0.75 -7.13
C VAL A 107 1.84 1.56 -8.07
N ILE A 108 1.34 1.86 -9.27
CA ILE A 108 2.07 2.65 -10.27
C ILE A 108 2.45 4.03 -9.70
N ILE A 109 1.52 4.71 -9.01
CA ILE A 109 1.75 6.02 -8.40
C ILE A 109 2.84 5.93 -7.32
N LEU A 110 2.80 4.93 -6.44
CA LEU A 110 3.81 4.75 -5.39
C LEU A 110 5.21 4.54 -5.98
N PHE A 111 5.33 3.69 -7.00
CA PHE A 111 6.60 3.49 -7.71
C PHE A 111 7.06 4.77 -8.41
N TYR A 112 6.15 5.46 -9.09
CA TYR A 112 6.44 6.70 -9.79
C TYR A 112 7.01 7.77 -8.84
N TRP A 113 6.36 8.00 -7.70
CA TRP A 113 6.86 8.95 -6.69
C TRP A 113 8.16 8.48 -6.04
N GLY A 114 8.29 7.20 -5.70
CA GLY A 114 9.52 6.64 -5.14
C GLY A 114 10.72 6.87 -6.07
N ILE A 115 10.57 6.59 -7.37
CA ILE A 115 11.62 6.79 -8.37
C ILE A 115 11.96 8.27 -8.53
N LEU A 116 10.96 9.15 -8.64
CA LEU A 116 11.20 10.59 -8.80
C LEU A 116 12.00 11.19 -7.64
N ILE A 117 11.68 10.79 -6.40
CA ILE A 117 12.37 11.28 -5.21
C ILE A 117 13.82 10.75 -5.19
N LEU A 118 14.05 9.48 -5.58
CA LEU A 118 15.39 8.91 -5.71
C LEU A 118 16.24 9.61 -6.77
N MET A 119 15.64 9.94 -7.92
CA MET A 119 16.32 10.65 -9.01
C MET A 119 16.48 12.15 -8.74
N GLY A 120 15.91 12.68 -7.65
CA GLY A 120 15.97 14.10 -7.31
C GLY A 120 15.21 15.00 -8.29
N ILE A 121 14.25 14.45 -9.04
CA ILE A 121 13.45 15.19 -10.03
C ILE A 121 12.37 15.97 -9.28
N ASN A 122 12.48 17.31 -9.29
CA ASN A 122 11.60 18.18 -8.50
C ASN A 122 10.41 18.77 -9.29
N ASN A 123 9.91 18.07 -10.32
CA ASN A 123 8.80 18.58 -11.12
C ASN A 123 7.43 18.21 -10.53
N PHE A 124 7.19 18.66 -9.30
CA PHE A 124 5.99 18.32 -8.52
C PHE A 124 4.68 18.57 -9.25
N ARG A 125 4.59 19.66 -10.02
CA ARG A 125 3.35 20.00 -10.75
C ARG A 125 2.99 18.93 -11.78
N GLN A 126 3.95 18.51 -12.60
CA GLN A 126 3.71 17.48 -13.62
C GLN A 126 3.45 16.12 -12.97
N SER A 127 4.23 15.76 -11.95
CA SER A 127 4.08 14.49 -11.25
C SER A 127 2.74 14.34 -10.54
N THR A 128 2.26 15.41 -9.90
CA THR A 128 0.92 15.44 -9.31
C THR A 128 -0.17 15.36 -10.39
N PHE A 129 -0.02 16.08 -11.51
CA PHE A 129 -0.96 16.00 -12.61
C PHE A 129 -1.10 14.56 -13.16
N TYR A 130 0.02 13.88 -13.43
CA TYR A 130 -0.02 12.48 -13.89
C TYR A 130 -0.64 11.54 -12.86
N SER A 131 -0.40 11.76 -11.57
CA SER A 131 -1.03 10.96 -10.50
C SER A 131 -2.55 11.14 -10.48
N ILE A 132 -3.03 12.39 -10.60
CA ILE A 132 -4.47 12.69 -10.69
C ILE A 132 -5.08 12.05 -11.92
N VAL A 133 -4.43 12.17 -13.08
CA VAL A 133 -4.92 11.56 -14.33
C VAL A 133 -5.03 10.04 -14.18
N LEU A 134 -4.03 9.38 -13.59
CA LEU A 134 -4.06 7.92 -13.33
C LEU A 134 -5.23 7.50 -12.42
N VAL A 135 -5.45 8.23 -11.33
CA VAL A 135 -6.60 7.97 -10.43
C VAL A 135 -7.92 8.20 -11.14
N SER A 136 -8.05 9.29 -11.90
CA SER A 136 -9.24 9.57 -12.70
C SER A 136 -9.53 8.47 -13.71
N ILE A 137 -8.50 7.96 -14.39
CA ILE A 137 -8.62 6.82 -15.31
C ILE A 137 -9.11 5.58 -14.56
N ALA A 138 -8.55 5.27 -13.39
CA ALA A 138 -8.98 4.13 -12.57
C ALA A 138 -10.46 4.25 -12.16
N ILE A 139 -10.90 5.43 -11.73
CA ILE A 139 -12.30 5.71 -11.37
C ILE A 139 -13.22 5.55 -12.59
N LEU A 140 -12.83 6.11 -13.75
CA LEU A 140 -13.63 6.02 -14.97
C LEU A 140 -13.83 4.56 -15.40
N PHE A 141 -12.76 3.77 -15.47
CA PHE A 141 -12.88 2.37 -15.85
C PHE A 141 -13.64 1.53 -14.81
N SER A 142 -13.40 1.78 -13.52
CA SER A 142 -14.14 1.14 -12.42
C SER A 142 -15.65 1.41 -12.54
N SER A 143 -16.04 2.67 -12.78
CA SER A 143 -17.44 3.06 -12.99
C SER A 143 -18.03 2.45 -14.27
N MET A 144 -17.29 2.46 -15.39
CA MET A 144 -17.75 1.84 -16.64
C MET A 144 -18.05 0.35 -16.49
N ILE A 145 -17.17 -0.40 -15.80
CA ILE A 145 -17.42 -1.83 -15.51
C ILE A 145 -18.57 -1.99 -14.51
N GLY A 146 -18.71 -1.08 -13.54
CA GLY A 146 -19.86 -1.04 -12.63
C GLY A 146 -21.20 -0.92 -13.36
N ILE A 147 -21.30 -0.02 -14.35
CA ILE A 147 -22.49 0.09 -15.21
C ILE A 147 -22.73 -1.22 -15.97
N LEU A 148 -21.66 -1.82 -16.50
CA LEU A 148 -21.75 -3.10 -17.22
C LEU A 148 -22.24 -4.23 -16.32
N ALA A 149 -21.91 -4.20 -15.02
CA ALA A 149 -22.38 -5.16 -14.03
C ALA A 149 -23.91 -5.22 -13.92
N ASN A 150 -24.62 -4.12 -14.21
CA ASN A 150 -26.09 -4.10 -14.17
C ASN A 150 -26.75 -4.82 -15.36
N SER A 151 -26.01 -5.07 -16.44
CA SER A 151 -26.52 -5.70 -17.67
C SER A 151 -25.97 -7.10 -17.91
N ILE A 152 -24.85 -7.46 -17.28
CA ILE A 152 -24.15 -8.73 -17.48
C ILE A 152 -23.95 -9.45 -16.15
N ASP A 153 -24.66 -10.56 -15.94
CA ASP A 153 -24.61 -11.37 -14.71
C ASP A 153 -23.19 -11.83 -14.34
N PHE A 154 -22.39 -12.18 -15.35
CA PHE A 154 -20.99 -12.58 -15.14
C PHE A 154 -20.17 -11.45 -14.49
N VAL A 155 -20.40 -10.20 -14.89
CA VAL A 155 -19.70 -9.05 -14.30
C VAL A 155 -20.26 -8.76 -12.91
N SER A 156 -21.60 -8.82 -12.74
CA SER A 156 -22.27 -8.65 -11.45
C SER A 156 -21.73 -9.58 -10.36
N GLN A 157 -21.52 -10.86 -10.69
CA GLN A 157 -21.02 -11.88 -9.76
C GLN A 157 -19.54 -11.69 -9.37
N ASN A 158 -18.80 -10.84 -10.08
CA ASN A 158 -17.36 -10.61 -9.92
C ASN A 158 -17.07 -9.16 -9.56
N LYS A 159 -17.39 -8.80 -8.31
CA LYS A 159 -17.15 -7.46 -7.73
C LYS A 159 -15.71 -6.96 -7.90
N GLU A 160 -14.75 -7.87 -7.94
CA GLU A 160 -13.32 -7.58 -8.11
C GLU A 160 -12.98 -6.79 -9.38
N LEU A 161 -13.83 -6.88 -10.41
CA LEU A 161 -13.65 -6.18 -11.67
C LEU A 161 -13.90 -4.67 -11.57
N TYR A 162 -14.76 -4.23 -10.65
CA TYR A 162 -15.19 -2.84 -10.54
C TYR A 162 -15.04 -2.24 -9.15
N GLY A 163 -14.96 -3.06 -8.10
CA GLY A 163 -14.87 -2.64 -6.70
C GLY A 163 -16.12 -1.90 -6.22
N SER A 164 -16.10 -1.46 -4.95
CA SER A 164 -17.27 -0.75 -4.38
C SER A 164 -17.49 0.63 -5.00
N VAL A 165 -16.42 1.32 -5.42
CA VAL A 165 -16.58 2.63 -6.07
C VAL A 165 -17.26 2.48 -7.43
N GLY A 166 -16.86 1.49 -8.23
CA GLY A 166 -17.51 1.20 -9.50
C GLY A 166 -18.97 0.81 -9.31
N ALA A 167 -19.26 0.03 -8.25
CA ALA A 167 -20.62 -0.39 -7.90
C ALA A 167 -21.51 0.82 -7.63
N LEU A 168 -21.00 1.77 -6.85
CA LEU A 168 -21.72 2.95 -6.39
C LEU A 168 -21.89 3.99 -7.50
N LEU A 169 -20.88 4.19 -8.33
CA LEU A 169 -20.95 5.16 -9.43
C LEU A 169 -21.67 4.61 -10.66
N GLY A 170 -21.74 3.28 -10.79
CA GLY A 170 -22.38 2.60 -11.92
C GLY A 170 -23.82 2.16 -11.67
N SER A 171 -24.32 2.23 -10.42
CA SER A 171 -25.71 1.93 -10.05
C SER A 171 -26.70 2.98 -10.53
#